data_AF-D7DIS0-F1
#
_entry.id   AF-D7DIS0-F1
#
_cell.length_a   1.000
_cell.length_b   1.000
_cell.length_c   1.000
_cell.angle_alpha   90.00
_cell.angle_beta   90.00
_cell.angle_gamma   90.00
#
_symmetry.space_group_name_H-M   'P 1'
#
loop_
_entity.id
_entity.type
_entity.pdbx_description
1 polymer ?
#
loop_
_entity_poly.entity_id
_entity_poly.type
_entity_poly.pdbx_seq_one_letter_code
_entity_poly.pdbx_strand_id
1 'polypeptide(L)' 'MTTQDDNLDDEVICTCSGTTRAKIKKLFNEGMDMEAISNWSGALSGCGGCEWDVEQYLKELAEQRVE' A
#
# COMPACT_ATOMS: atom_id res chain seq x y z
N MET A 1 -9.02 20.40 -19.10
CA MET A 1 -9.90 19.48 -18.35
C MET A 1 -9.05 18.24 -18.10
N THR A 2 -8.15 18.37 -17.12
CA THR A 2 -8.15 17.67 -15.82
C THR A 2 -7.23 16.46 -15.87
N THR A 3 -5.98 16.76 -15.53
CA THR A 3 -5.00 15.98 -14.76
C THR A 3 -4.86 14.49 -15.08
N GLN A 4 -3.76 14.18 -15.78
CA GLN A 4 -3.13 12.87 -15.83
C GLN A 4 -2.51 12.58 -14.44
N ASP A 5 -3.32 12.11 -13.49
CA ASP A 5 -2.88 11.52 -12.21
C ASP A 5 -4.03 10.67 -11.66
N ASP A 6 -4.47 9.70 -12.47
CA ASP A 6 -5.56 8.79 -12.14
C ASP A 6 -5.01 7.41 -12.53
N ASN A 7 -5.18 6.38 -11.69
CA ASN A 7 -4.78 4.98 -11.88
C ASN A 7 -3.46 4.46 -11.27
N LEU A 8 -2.60 5.26 -10.62
CA LEU A 8 -1.50 4.67 -9.80
C LEU A 8 -2.04 4.06 -8.49
N ASP A 9 -3.13 4.62 -7.97
CA ASP A 9 -3.79 4.15 -6.75
C ASP A 9 -4.44 2.76 -6.96
N ASP A 10 -4.90 2.47 -8.19
CA ASP A 10 -5.50 1.17 -8.57
C ASP A 10 -4.44 0.10 -8.86
N GLU A 11 -3.15 0.44 -8.80
CA GLU A 11 -2.07 -0.51 -9.02
C GLU A 11 -2.06 -1.59 -7.93
N VAL A 12 -2.23 -2.84 -8.36
CA VAL A 12 -2.19 -4.02 -7.48
C VAL A 12 -0.75 -4.32 -7.09
N ILE A 13 -0.38 -3.99 -5.85
CA ILE A 13 0.91 -4.33 -5.24
C ILE A 13 0.98 -5.82 -4.88
N CYS A 14 -0.14 -6.41 -4.43
CA CYS A 14 -0.17 -7.81 -4.04
C CYS A 14 -1.20 -8.58 -4.84
N THR A 15 -0.75 -9.30 -5.87
CA THR A 15 -1.62 -10.07 -6.77
C THR A 15 -2.30 -11.26 -6.08
N CYS A 16 -1.69 -11.84 -5.04
CA CYS A 16 -2.25 -12.95 -4.28
C CYS A 16 -3.53 -12.59 -3.51
N SER A 17 -3.62 -11.35 -3.01
CA SER A 17 -4.77 -10.84 -2.24
C SER A 17 -5.58 -9.76 -2.97
N GLY A 18 -5.07 -9.27 -4.10
CA GLY A 18 -5.66 -8.13 -4.82
C GLY A 18 -5.47 -6.80 -4.11
N THR A 19 -4.44 -6.67 -3.26
CA THR A 19 -4.17 -5.43 -2.53
C THR A 19 -3.58 -4.38 -3.44
N THR A 20 -4.23 -3.22 -3.50
CA THR A 20 -3.77 -2.05 -4.26
C THR A 20 -2.98 -1.06 -3.40
N ARG A 21 -2.20 -0.21 -4.08
CA ARG A 21 -1.49 0.93 -3.46
C ARG A 21 -2.44 1.84 -2.70
N ALA A 22 -3.60 2.16 -3.28
CA ALA A 22 -4.69 2.90 -2.62
C ALA A 22 -5.00 2.37 -1.23
N LYS A 23 -5.19 1.05 -1.14
CA LYS A 23 -5.61 0.38 0.08
C LYS A 23 -4.53 0.50 1.15
N ILE A 24 -3.27 0.27 0.80
CA ILE A 24 -2.14 0.39 1.74
C ILE A 24 -2.01 1.83 2.23
N LYS A 25 -2.04 2.82 1.32
CA LYS A 25 -1.93 4.24 1.64
C LYS A 25 -3.05 4.70 2.56
N LYS A 26 -4.29 4.29 2.27
CA LYS A 26 -5.44 4.59 3.12
C LYS A 26 -5.24 4.04 4.54
N LEU A 27 -4.85 2.77 4.66
CA LEU A 27 -4.65 2.15 5.96
C LEU A 27 -3.52 2.82 6.75
N PHE A 28 -2.41 3.15 6.07
CA PHE A 28 -1.29 3.88 6.66
C PHE A 28 -1.68 5.29 7.14
N ASN A 29 -2.51 6.01 6.36
CA ASN A 29 -3.03 7.32 6.74
C ASN A 29 -4.01 7.25 7.94
N GLU A 30 -4.73 6.14 8.11
CA GLU A 30 -5.52 5.87 9.32
C GLU A 30 -4.63 5.60 10.55
N GLY A 31 -3.30 5.52 10.38
CA GLY A 31 -2.35 5.28 11.47
C GLY A 31 -2.15 3.80 11.77
N MET A 32 -2.45 2.91 10.82
CA MET A 32 -2.17 1.49 10.97
C MET A 32 -0.71 1.16 10.67
N ASP A 33 -0.13 0.31 11.51
CA ASP A 33 1.19 -0.26 11.32
C ASP A 33 1.18 -1.40 10.28
N MET A 34 2.37 -1.80 9.82
CA MET A 34 2.57 -2.84 8.80
C MET A 34 1.82 -4.15 9.09
N GLU A 35 1.78 -4.58 10.36
CA GLU A 35 1.07 -5.79 10.77
C GLU A 35 -0.45 -5.65 10.64
N ALA A 36 -1.00 -4.49 11.05
CA ALA A 36 -2.41 -4.18 10.85
C ALA A 36 -2.74 -4.08 9.36
N ILE A 37 -1.90 -3.41 8.57
CA ILE A 37 -2.05 -3.32 7.12
C ILE A 37 -2.06 -4.71 6.49
N SER A 38 -1.15 -5.60 6.89
CA SER A 38 -1.13 -7.00 6.45
C SER A 38 -2.45 -7.71 6.76
N ASN A 39 -2.92 -7.61 8.00
CA ASN A 39 -4.14 -8.30 8.45
C ASN A 39 -5.42 -7.75 7.77
N TRP A 40 -5.50 -6.44 7.53
CA TRP A 40 -6.66 -5.79 6.92
C TRP A 40 -6.67 -5.85 5.39
N SER A 41 -5.48 -5.75 4.77
CA SER A 41 -5.36 -5.79 3.33
C SER A 41 -5.27 -7.22 2.79
N GLY A 42 -4.70 -8.14 3.55
CA GLY A 42 -4.31 -9.47 3.09
C GLY A 42 -2.99 -9.48 2.32
N ALA A 43 -2.32 -8.32 2.14
CA ALA A 43 -0.93 -8.30 1.70
C ALA A 43 -0.05 -8.95 2.79
N LEU A 44 1.10 -9.54 2.42
CA LEU A 44 2.08 -10.13 3.36
C LEU A 44 1.63 -11.39 4.14
N SER A 45 0.33 -11.64 4.26
CA SER A 45 -0.21 -12.81 4.96
C SER A 45 -0.26 -14.09 4.11
N GLY A 46 0.02 -13.98 2.81
CA GLY A 46 -0.10 -15.06 1.84
C GLY A 46 1.24 -15.52 1.28
N CYS A 47 1.43 -15.31 -0.03
CA CYS A 47 2.58 -15.80 -0.78
C CYS A 47 3.92 -15.09 -0.48
N GLY A 48 3.90 -14.00 0.29
CA GLY A 48 5.09 -13.20 0.62
C GLY A 48 5.72 -12.39 -0.53
N GLY A 49 5.32 -12.63 -1.78
CA GLY A 49 5.95 -12.00 -2.95
C GLY A 49 5.84 -10.47 -3.01
N CYS A 50 4.91 -9.87 -2.27
CA CYS A 50 4.70 -8.42 -2.21
C CYS A 50 5.36 -7.76 -0.98
N GLU A 51 6.12 -8.50 -0.16
CA GLU A 51 6.76 -7.99 1.06
C GLU A 51 7.64 -6.77 0.82
N TRP A 52 8.52 -6.88 -0.17
CA TRP A 52 9.45 -5.80 -0.48
C TRP A 52 8.73 -4.56 -1.03
N ASP A 53 7.80 -4.73 -1.96
CA ASP A 53 7.02 -3.62 -2.54
C ASP A 53 6.20 -2.87 -1.48
N VAL A 54 5.55 -3.59 -0.57
CA VAL A 54 4.76 -2.99 0.52
C VAL A 54 5.67 -2.23 1.47
N GLU A 55 6.81 -2.82 1.87
CA GLU A 55 7.74 -2.18 2.81
C GLU A 55 8.35 -0.91 2.22
N GLN A 56 8.78 -0.95 0.95
CA GLN A 56 9.26 0.25 0.25
C GLN A 56 8.16 1.32 0.18
N TYR A 57 6.95 0.94 -0.21
CA TYR A 57 5.85 1.89 -0.35
C TYR A 57 5.45 2.54 0.99
N LEU A 58 5.41 1.77 2.09
CA LEU A 58 5.17 2.32 3.43
C LEU A 58 6.26 3.29 3.86
N LYS A 59 7.51 2.99 3.53
CA LYS A 59 8.64 3.88 3.81
C LYS A 59 8.52 5.18 3.03
N GLU A 60 8.22 5.11 1.73
CA GLU A 60 7.98 6.29 0.89
C GLU A 60 6.84 7.16 1.45
N LEU A 61 5.73 6.55 1.88
CA LEU A 61 4.61 7.27 2.51
C LEU A 61 5.00 7.91 3.84
N ALA A 62 5.83 7.25 4.64
CA ALA A 62 6.36 7.81 5.87
C ALA A 62 7.26 9.01 5.60
N GLU A 63 8.14 8.93 4.60
CA GLU A 63 9.02 10.02 4.18
C GLU A 63 8.21 11.22 3.62
N GLN A 64 7.18 10.96 2.82
CA GLN A 64 6.29 11.99 2.28
C GLN A 64 5.45 12.73 3.34
N ARG A 65 5.19 12.13 4.51
CA ARG A 65 4.43 12.76 5.60
C ARG A 65 5.27 13.72 6.46
N VAL A 66 6.59 13.74 6.29
CA VAL A 66 7.50 14.54 7.13
C VAL A 66 7.86 15.89 6.48
N GLU A 67 7.37 16.18 5.27
CA GLU A 67 7.53 17.48 4.58
C GLU A 67 6.45 18.51 4.96
#